data_AF-A0A2A6E523-F1
#
_entry.id   AF-A0A2A6E523-F1
#
_cell.length_a   1.000
_cell.length_b   1.000
_cell.length_c   1.000
_cell.angle_alpha   90.00
_cell.angle_beta   90.00
_cell.angle_gamma   90.00
#
_symmetry.space_group_name_H-M   'P 1'
#
loop_
_entity.id
_entity.type
_entity.pdbx_description
1 polymer ?
#
loop_
_entity_poly.entity_id
_entity_poly.type
_entity_poly.pdbx_seq_one_letter_code
_entity_poly.pdbx_strand_id
1 'polypeptide(L)'
;MAEEKSNKLAEVLSIYIDPKYLVLGKILGMSIASLLQVAIWIIAYAGYFLVLIWYDANYIGHYDSSVSPIDTLMSFIQINIHNAVGIEFPLFFFLGILLNGAIFSIIATLSSSKAGRFLTPLGNMLIILTIYFGMYVAGNPDTEMTQILSYLPISSYIAIPVLSVYGIPKMRIFISLFVLSVGVALGLLLSITLYKKSLRC
;
A
#
# COMPACT_ATOMS: atom_id res chain seq x y z
N MET A 1 -20.95 -24.51 -12.75
CA MET A 1 -21.93 -23.71 -13.52
C MET A 1 -21.67 -22.20 -13.43
N ALA A 2 -21.40 -21.60 -12.26
CA ALA A 2 -21.03 -20.17 -12.16
C ALA A 2 -19.66 -19.85 -12.79
N GLU A 3 -18.68 -20.74 -12.62
CA GLU A 3 -17.31 -20.57 -13.11
C GLU A 3 -17.19 -20.69 -14.64
N GLU A 4 -17.96 -21.59 -15.26
CA GLU A 4 -18.04 -21.74 -16.73
C GLU A 4 -18.66 -20.51 -17.40
N LYS A 5 -19.69 -19.93 -16.77
CA LYS A 5 -20.34 -18.71 -17.23
C LYS A 5 -19.41 -17.50 -17.12
N SER A 6 -18.62 -17.43 -16.05
CA SER A 6 -17.55 -16.43 -15.84
C SER A 6 -16.44 -16.55 -16.90
N ASN A 7 -15.95 -17.75 -17.18
CA ASN A 7 -14.91 -17.97 -18.18
C ASN A 7 -15.39 -17.61 -19.60
N LYS A 8 -16.61 -18.01 -19.98
CA LYS A 8 -17.20 -17.63 -21.27
C LYS A 8 -17.37 -16.12 -21.43
N LEU A 9 -17.75 -15.42 -20.36
CA LEU A 9 -17.84 -13.96 -20.35
C LEU A 9 -16.48 -13.29 -20.50
N ALA A 10 -15.46 -13.77 -19.79
CA ALA A 10 -14.09 -13.26 -19.89
C ALA A 10 -13.49 -13.48 -21.28
N GLU A 11 -13.78 -14.64 -21.89
CA GLU A 11 -13.35 -14.98 -23.26
C GLU A 11 -13.96 -14.02 -24.28
N VAL A 12 -15.28 -13.82 -24.24
CA VAL A 12 -15.97 -12.88 -25.13
C VAL A 12 -15.45 -11.46 -24.93
N LEU A 13 -15.24 -11.02 -23.69
CA LEU A 13 -14.72 -9.67 -23.40
C LEU A 13 -13.29 -9.47 -23.95
N SER A 14 -12.47 -10.52 -23.96
CA SER A 14 -11.09 -10.46 -24.48
C SER A 14 -11.01 -10.33 -26.01
N ILE A 15 -12.10 -10.66 -26.72
CA ILE A 15 -12.20 -10.48 -28.19
C ILE A 15 -12.44 -9.00 -28.54
N TYR A 16 -13.05 -8.23 -27.63
CA TYR A 16 -13.42 -6.83 -27.86
C TYR A 16 -12.40 -5.81 -27.34
N ILE A 17 -11.58 -6.15 -26.34
CA ILE A 17 -10.66 -5.22 -25.67
C ILE A 17 -9.25 -5.81 -25.58
N ASP A 18 -8.24 -4.99 -25.87
CA ASP A 18 -6.85 -5.38 -25.72
C ASP A 18 -6.56 -5.89 -24.28
N PRO A 19 -5.91 -7.06 -24.13
CA PRO A 19 -5.55 -7.65 -22.83
C PRO A 19 -4.82 -6.71 -21.86
N LYS A 20 -4.14 -5.68 -22.41
CA LYS A 20 -3.45 -4.65 -21.63
C LYS A 20 -4.40 -3.86 -20.74
N TYR A 21 -5.53 -3.40 -21.29
CA TYR A 21 -6.49 -2.56 -20.56
C TYR A 21 -7.28 -3.37 -19.54
N LEU A 22 -7.51 -4.66 -19.83
CA LEU A 22 -8.20 -5.56 -18.90
C LEU A 22 -7.40 -5.74 -17.60
N VAL A 23 -6.10 -6.03 -17.70
CA VAL A 23 -5.23 -6.23 -16.52
C VAL A 23 -5.02 -4.91 -15.78
N LEU A 24 -4.77 -3.81 -16.50
CA LEU A 24 -4.61 -2.49 -15.90
C LEU A 24 -5.88 -2.05 -15.16
N GLY A 25 -7.06 -2.24 -15.76
CA GLY A 25 -8.34 -1.92 -15.13
C GLY A 25 -8.57 -2.71 -13.84
N LYS A 26 -8.20 -4.01 -13.83
CA LYS A 26 -8.28 -4.85 -12.62
C LYS A 26 -7.35 -4.35 -11.51
N ILE A 27 -6.10 -4.02 -11.85
CA ILE A 27 -5.12 -3.49 -10.89
C ILE A 27 -5.55 -2.13 -10.34
N LEU A 28 -6.03 -1.23 -11.21
CA LEU A 28 -6.53 0.08 -10.80
C LEU A 28 -7.77 -0.03 -9.91
N GLY A 29 -8.71 -0.93 -10.23
CA GLY A 29 -9.87 -1.21 -9.40
C GLY A 29 -9.50 -1.68 -7.99
N MET A 30 -8.55 -2.62 -7.88
CA MET A 30 -7.99 -3.05 -6.59
C MET A 30 -7.31 -1.89 -5.84
N SER A 31 -6.65 -1.00 -6.57
CA SER A 31 -5.96 0.16 -5.99
C SER A 31 -6.94 1.16 -5.38
N ILE A 32 -8.02 1.47 -6.09
CA ILE A 32 -9.08 2.37 -5.61
C ILE A 32 -9.76 1.77 -4.36
N ALA A 33 -10.07 0.47 -4.37
CA ALA A 33 -10.64 -0.21 -3.22
C ALA A 33 -9.72 -0.13 -1.98
N SER A 34 -8.41 -0.27 -2.18
CA SER A 34 -7.42 -0.17 -1.09
C SER A 34 -7.25 1.25 -0.56
N LEU A 35 -7.31 2.28 -1.42
CA LEU A 35 -7.34 3.67 -0.99
C LEU A 35 -8.58 3.97 -0.13
N LEU A 36 -9.74 3.46 -0.53
CA LEU A 36 -10.97 3.57 0.24
C LEU A 36 -10.85 2.85 1.59
N GLN A 37 -10.25 1.66 1.61
CA GLN A 37 -9.97 0.95 2.86
C GLN A 37 -9.11 1.80 3.80
N VAL A 38 -7.99 2.36 3.32
CA VAL A 38 -7.12 3.20 4.16
C VAL A 38 -7.81 4.47 4.63
N ALA A 39 -8.65 5.10 3.81
CA ALA A 39 -9.44 6.25 4.24
C ALA A 39 -10.33 5.90 5.45
N ILE A 40 -10.97 4.72 5.45
CA ILE A 40 -11.75 4.24 6.59
C ILE A 40 -10.87 4.07 7.84
N TRP A 41 -9.68 3.49 7.70
CA TRP A 41 -8.75 3.32 8.82
C TRP A 41 -8.27 4.65 9.39
N ILE A 42 -7.96 5.64 8.54
CA ILE A 42 -7.55 6.99 8.98
C ILE A 42 -8.66 7.63 9.82
N ILE A 43 -9.91 7.55 9.36
CA ILE A 43 -11.07 8.09 10.10
C ILE A 43 -11.25 7.36 11.44
N ALA A 44 -11.13 6.03 11.44
CA ALA A 44 -11.25 5.23 12.66
C ALA A 44 -10.14 5.57 13.69
N TYR A 45 -8.89 5.71 13.24
CA TYR A 45 -7.77 6.11 14.11
C TYR A 45 -7.94 7.53 14.66
N ALA A 46 -8.41 8.48 13.85
CA ALA A 46 -8.70 9.84 14.32
C ALA A 46 -9.79 9.84 15.40
N GLY A 47 -10.87 9.06 15.20
CA GLY A 47 -11.92 8.87 16.19
C GLY A 47 -11.41 8.24 17.48
N TYR A 48 -10.59 7.19 17.38
CA TYR A 48 -9.94 6.55 18.54
C TYR A 48 -9.06 7.54 19.31
N PHE A 49 -8.25 8.33 18.62
CA PHE A 49 -7.38 9.32 19.25
C PHE A 49 -8.16 10.44 19.96
N LEU A 50 -9.30 10.88 19.39
CA LEU A 50 -10.19 11.84 20.06
C LEU A 50 -10.75 11.30 21.37
N VAL A 51 -11.13 10.02 21.41
CA VAL A 51 -11.60 9.36 22.64
C VAL A 51 -10.48 9.30 23.68
N LEU A 52 -9.24 9.05 23.27
CA LEU A 52 -8.09 9.06 24.19
C LEU A 52 -7.82 10.44 24.79
N ILE A 53 -7.84 11.50 23.98
CA ILE A 53 -7.66 12.88 24.48
C ILE A 53 -8.79 13.24 25.44
N TRP A 54 -10.03 12.91 25.08
CA TRP A 54 -11.19 13.15 25.95
C TRP A 54 -11.03 12.41 27.28
N TYR A 55 -10.58 11.15 27.26
CA TYR A 55 -10.37 10.37 28.48
C TYR A 55 -9.27 10.99 29.35
N ASP A 56 -8.12 11.36 28.76
CA ASP A 56 -7.03 11.98 29.52
C ASP A 56 -7.47 13.31 30.16
N ALA A 57 -8.16 14.19 29.42
CA ALA A 57 -8.61 15.49 29.91
C ALA A 57 -9.62 15.42 31.08
N ASN A 58 -10.33 14.30 31.26
CA ASN A 58 -11.33 14.13 32.32
C ASN A 58 -10.82 13.29 33.51
N TYR A 59 -9.85 12.41 33.31
CA TYR A 59 -9.44 11.43 34.32
C TYR A 59 -7.96 11.45 34.70
N ILE A 60 -7.07 11.96 33.82
CA ILE A 60 -5.61 11.92 34.03
C ILE A 60 -5.06 13.34 34.22
N GLY A 61 -5.52 14.31 33.42
CA GLY A 61 -5.20 15.72 33.55
C GLY A 61 -3.90 16.18 32.89
N HIS A 62 -3.36 15.47 31.87
CA HIS A 62 -2.23 16.01 31.08
C HIS A 62 -2.70 17.11 30.12
N TYR A 63 -3.92 17.00 29.60
CA TYR A 63 -4.55 18.03 28.78
C TYR A 63 -5.55 18.84 29.60
N ASP A 64 -5.51 20.17 29.45
CA ASP A 64 -6.47 21.07 30.08
C ASP A 64 -7.88 20.79 29.57
N SER A 65 -8.81 20.51 30.48
CA SER A 65 -10.23 20.23 30.19
C SER A 65 -10.95 21.42 29.54
N SER A 66 -10.36 22.63 29.58
CA SER A 66 -10.88 23.82 28.93
C SER A 66 -10.65 23.86 27.41
N VAL A 67 -9.72 23.05 26.89
CA VAL A 67 -9.39 22.97 25.46
C VAL A 67 -10.21 21.85 24.82
N SER A 68 -10.81 22.15 23.66
CA SER A 68 -11.58 21.11 22.95
C SER A 68 -10.64 20.00 22.47
N PRO A 69 -11.01 18.71 22.60
CA PRO A 69 -10.20 17.60 22.10
C PRO A 69 -9.89 17.69 20.59
N ILE A 70 -10.76 18.39 19.84
CA ILE A 70 -10.62 18.63 18.40
C ILE A 70 -9.49 19.62 18.13
N ASP A 71 -9.37 20.70 18.91
CA ASP A 71 -8.29 21.68 18.74
C ASP A 71 -6.93 21.06 19.06
N THR A 72 -6.88 20.23 20.10
CA THR A 72 -5.70 19.44 20.43
C THR A 72 -5.32 18.50 19.29
N LEU A 73 -6.27 17.74 18.73
CA LEU A 73 -6.06 16.91 17.54
C LEU A 73 -5.52 17.73 16.36
N MET A 74 -6.09 18.89 16.07
CA MET A 74 -5.68 19.74 14.95
C MET A 74 -4.25 20.27 15.11
N SER A 75 -3.83 20.57 16.34
CA SER A 75 -2.44 20.95 16.63
C SER A 75 -1.46 19.79 16.38
N PHE A 76 -1.82 18.56 16.78
CA PHE A 76 -1.04 17.36 16.51
C PHE A 76 -0.92 17.08 15.01
N ILE A 77 -2.01 17.24 14.27
CA ILE A 77 -2.05 17.05 12.82
C ILE A 77 -1.15 18.08 12.12
N GLN A 78 -1.24 19.37 12.48
CA GLN A 78 -0.42 20.41 11.84
C GLN A 78 1.08 20.20 12.04
N ILE A 79 1.51 19.82 13.25
CA ILE A 79 2.92 19.61 13.57
C ILE A 79 3.52 18.42 12.78
N ASN A 80 2.76 17.33 12.66
CA ASN A 80 3.24 16.10 12.01
C ASN A 80 3.12 16.13 10.48
N ILE A 81 2.10 16.82 9.92
CA ILE A 81 1.93 16.93 8.47
C ILE A 81 2.92 17.90 7.83
N HIS A 82 3.25 19.03 8.51
CA HIS A 82 4.11 20.06 7.92
C HIS A 82 5.58 19.62 7.77
N ASN A 83 6.06 18.74 8.67
CA ASN A 83 7.49 18.44 8.76
C ASN A 83 7.90 17.04 8.26
N ALA A 84 6.97 16.10 8.07
CA ALA A 84 7.33 14.69 7.95
C ALA A 84 6.46 13.83 7.02
N VAL A 85 5.13 13.79 7.18
CA VAL A 85 4.35 12.63 6.65
C VAL A 85 3.38 13.00 5.50
N GLY A 86 3.21 14.29 5.21
CA GLY A 86 2.04 14.81 4.49
C GLY A 86 1.82 14.23 3.09
N ILE A 87 2.79 14.37 2.18
CA ILE A 87 2.61 13.98 0.77
C ILE A 87 3.26 12.63 0.45
N GLU A 88 4.26 12.24 1.25
CA GLU A 88 5.02 11.01 1.12
C GLU A 88 4.11 9.80 1.35
N PHE A 89 3.28 9.82 2.40
CA PHE A 89 2.39 8.70 2.71
C PHE A 89 1.45 8.35 1.54
N PRO A 90 0.56 9.24 1.07
CA PRO A 90 -0.40 8.87 0.01
C PRO A 90 0.30 8.49 -1.29
N LEU A 91 1.42 9.13 -1.61
CA LEU A 91 2.14 8.91 -2.86
C LEU A 91 2.90 7.57 -2.87
N PHE A 92 3.65 7.26 -1.82
CA PHE A 92 4.29 5.95 -1.66
C PHE A 92 3.25 4.84 -1.53
N PHE A 93 2.20 5.07 -0.74
CA PHE A 93 1.13 4.09 -0.56
C PHE A 93 0.44 3.73 -1.87
N PHE A 94 0.09 4.73 -2.69
CA PHE A 94 -0.52 4.50 -4.00
C PHE A 94 0.38 3.68 -4.93
N LEU A 95 1.66 4.05 -5.05
CA LEU A 95 2.63 3.29 -5.84
C LEU A 95 2.84 1.87 -5.30
N GLY A 96 2.88 1.71 -3.98
CA GLY A 96 2.96 0.42 -3.32
C GLY A 96 1.79 -0.49 -3.64
N ILE A 97 0.56 0.03 -3.64
CA ILE A 97 -0.62 -0.76 -4.02
C ILE A 97 -0.57 -1.15 -5.49
N LEU A 98 -0.12 -0.26 -6.39
CA LEU A 98 0.05 -0.59 -7.81
C LEU A 98 1.06 -1.73 -8.00
N LEU A 99 2.20 -1.68 -7.30
CA LEU A 99 3.20 -2.74 -7.32
C LEU A 99 2.63 -4.07 -6.81
N ASN A 100 1.97 -4.04 -5.65
CA ASN A 100 1.33 -5.24 -5.09
C ASN A 100 0.26 -5.78 -6.04
N GLY A 101 -0.61 -4.95 -6.59
CA GLY A 101 -1.62 -5.36 -7.57
C GLY A 101 -1.00 -6.00 -8.81
N ALA A 102 0.14 -5.50 -9.29
CA ALA A 102 0.89 -6.13 -10.37
C ALA A 102 1.39 -7.53 -9.99
N ILE A 103 1.98 -7.69 -8.81
CA ILE A 103 2.46 -8.99 -8.29
C ILE A 103 1.31 -9.97 -8.12
N PHE A 104 0.18 -9.54 -7.54
CA PHE A 104 -1.01 -10.38 -7.39
C PHE A 104 -1.59 -10.81 -8.74
N SER A 105 -1.57 -9.93 -9.75
CA SER A 105 -1.99 -10.28 -11.11
C SER A 105 -1.05 -11.31 -11.76
N ILE A 106 0.26 -11.19 -11.54
CA ILE A 106 1.25 -12.18 -12.00
C ILE A 106 0.99 -13.54 -11.36
N ILE A 107 0.88 -13.57 -10.02
CA ILE A 107 0.58 -14.77 -9.25
C ILE A 107 -0.74 -15.40 -9.71
N ALA A 108 -1.79 -14.59 -9.90
CA ALA A 108 -3.08 -15.07 -10.35
C ALA A 108 -3.01 -15.72 -11.74
N THR A 109 -2.26 -15.12 -12.67
CA THR A 109 -2.06 -15.66 -14.03
C THR A 109 -1.30 -16.98 -13.99
N LEU A 110 -0.28 -17.10 -13.12
CA LEU A 110 0.44 -18.36 -12.89
C LEU A 110 -0.43 -19.40 -12.17
N SER A 111 -1.38 -18.94 -11.35
CA SER A 111 -2.22 -19.78 -10.51
C SER A 111 -3.27 -20.59 -11.26
N SER A 112 -3.56 -20.22 -12.52
CA SER A 112 -4.59 -20.82 -13.36
C SER A 112 -4.34 -22.30 -13.72
N SER A 113 -3.15 -22.85 -13.47
CA SER A 113 -2.89 -24.30 -13.57
C SER A 113 -3.30 -25.03 -12.27
N LYS A 114 -3.57 -26.34 -12.33
CA LYS A 114 -3.95 -27.13 -11.12
C LYS A 114 -2.92 -27.05 -9.98
N ALA A 115 -1.64 -26.78 -10.27
CA ALA A 115 -0.56 -26.58 -9.30
C ALA A 115 -0.48 -25.13 -8.77
N GLY A 116 -1.11 -24.19 -9.46
CA GLY A 116 -0.96 -22.77 -9.23
C GLY A 116 -1.82 -22.16 -8.11
N ARG A 117 -2.88 -22.84 -7.65
CA ARG A 117 -3.72 -22.39 -6.52
C ARG A 117 -2.96 -22.26 -5.19
N PHE A 118 -1.80 -22.90 -5.07
CA PHE A 118 -0.86 -22.73 -3.95
C PHE A 118 -0.08 -21.41 -3.97
N LEU A 119 -0.12 -20.65 -5.08
CA LEU A 119 0.60 -19.39 -5.20
C LEU A 119 -0.20 -18.19 -4.64
N THR A 120 -1.53 -18.29 -4.52
CA THR A 120 -2.37 -17.21 -3.96
C THR A 120 -2.00 -16.85 -2.51
N PRO A 121 -1.72 -17.81 -1.59
CA PRO A 121 -1.21 -17.52 -0.26
C PRO A 121 0.12 -16.76 -0.25
N LEU A 122 1.01 -16.98 -1.23
CA LEU A 122 2.30 -16.27 -1.31
C LEU A 122 2.13 -14.77 -1.50
N GLY A 123 1.11 -14.34 -2.24
CA GLY A 123 0.78 -12.92 -2.38
C GLY A 123 0.43 -12.28 -1.03
N ASN A 124 -0.36 -12.98 -0.20
CA ASN A 124 -0.73 -12.50 1.14
C ASN A 124 0.46 -12.51 2.10
N MET A 125 1.34 -13.51 2.00
CA MET A 125 2.59 -13.55 2.78
C MET A 125 3.50 -12.36 2.49
N LEU A 126 3.52 -11.88 1.24
CA LEU A 126 4.29 -10.69 0.86
C LEU A 126 3.82 -9.44 1.61
N ILE A 127 2.50 -9.24 1.74
CA ILE A 127 1.94 -8.10 2.49
C ILE A 127 2.33 -8.18 3.96
N ILE A 128 2.18 -9.36 4.57
CA ILE A 128 2.53 -9.57 5.99
C ILE A 128 4.03 -9.29 6.21
N LEU A 129 4.88 -9.75 5.29
CA LEU A 129 6.33 -9.49 5.33
C LEU A 129 6.63 -7.98 5.25
N THR A 130 5.95 -7.24 4.38
CA THR A 130 6.14 -5.79 4.28
C THR A 130 5.69 -5.06 5.54
N ILE A 131 4.58 -5.48 6.16
CA ILE A 131 4.15 -4.92 7.46
C ILE A 131 5.22 -5.17 8.52
N TYR A 132 5.78 -6.38 8.56
CA TYR A 132 6.87 -6.72 9.49
C TYR A 132 8.11 -5.84 9.30
N PHE A 133 8.51 -5.57 8.05
CA PHE A 133 9.58 -4.61 7.77
C PHE A 133 9.25 -3.19 8.24
N GLY A 134 8.00 -2.75 8.05
CA GLY A 134 7.54 -1.48 8.59
C GLY A 134 7.68 -1.38 10.12
N MET A 135 7.32 -2.45 10.84
CA MET A 135 7.50 -2.53 12.30
C MET A 135 8.98 -2.52 12.70
N TYR A 136 9.84 -3.24 11.98
CA TYR A 136 11.28 -3.25 12.22
C TYR A 136 11.91 -1.86 12.06
N VAL A 137 11.54 -1.17 10.97
CA VAL A 137 12.02 0.18 10.64
C VAL A 137 11.57 1.20 11.68
N ALA A 138 10.35 1.08 12.20
CA ALA A 138 9.86 1.92 13.32
C ALA A 138 10.67 1.69 14.60
N GLY A 139 11.08 0.44 14.87
CA GLY A 139 11.90 0.13 16.05
C GLY A 139 13.37 0.54 15.93
N ASN A 140 13.92 0.59 14.71
CA ASN A 140 15.36 0.76 14.47
C ASN A 140 15.65 1.69 13.26
N PRO A 141 15.38 3.00 13.36
CA PRO A 141 15.38 3.92 12.22
C PRO A 141 16.78 4.17 11.59
N ASP A 142 17.84 4.11 12.39
CA ASP A 142 19.20 4.51 11.96
C ASP A 142 20.08 3.37 11.45
N THR A 143 19.57 2.14 11.44
CA THR A 143 20.35 0.96 11.04
C THR A 143 20.56 0.88 9.53
N GLU A 144 21.68 0.26 9.11
CA GLU A 144 21.95 0.01 7.69
C GLU A 144 20.84 -0.83 7.03
N MET A 145 20.28 -1.80 7.77
CA MET A 145 19.18 -2.63 7.31
C MET A 145 17.94 -1.80 6.97
N THR A 146 17.64 -0.79 7.78
CA THR A 146 16.55 0.16 7.52
C THR A 146 16.81 0.99 6.27
N GLN A 147 18.06 1.35 5.97
CA GLN A 147 18.39 2.02 4.72
C GLN A 147 18.10 1.12 3.51
N ILE A 148 18.51 -0.14 3.55
CA ILE A 148 18.27 -1.11 2.47
C ILE A 148 16.76 -1.32 2.26
N LEU A 149 16.01 -1.53 3.36
CA LEU A 149 14.55 -1.70 3.34
C LEU A 149 13.82 -0.47 2.81
N SER A 150 14.41 0.72 2.99
CA SER A 150 13.86 1.96 2.45
C SER A 150 14.00 2.08 0.92
N TYR A 151 14.95 1.39 0.30
CA TYR A 151 15.15 1.42 -1.15
C TYR A 151 14.47 0.25 -1.88
N LEU A 152 14.21 -0.86 -1.19
CA LEU A 152 13.60 -2.04 -1.79
C LEU A 152 12.11 -1.78 -2.12
N PRO A 153 11.65 -1.82 -3.39
CA PRO A 153 10.29 -1.41 -3.79
C PRO A 153 9.13 -2.06 -3.01
N ILE A 154 9.25 -3.36 -2.70
CA ILE A 154 8.25 -4.14 -1.97
C ILE A 154 8.16 -3.69 -0.49
N SER A 155 9.20 -3.06 0.05
CA SER A 155 9.26 -2.58 1.43
C SER A 155 9.09 -1.06 1.55
N SER A 156 9.62 -0.32 0.57
CA SER A 156 9.78 1.13 0.61
C SER A 156 8.48 1.89 0.76
N TYR A 157 7.37 1.36 0.22
CA TYR A 157 6.06 2.00 0.30
C TYR A 157 5.48 2.05 1.72
N ILE A 158 5.97 1.22 2.65
CA ILE A 158 5.67 1.31 4.09
C ILE A 158 6.84 1.94 4.85
N ALA A 159 8.07 1.55 4.52
CA ALA A 159 9.26 1.99 5.26
C ALA A 159 9.49 3.50 5.22
N ILE A 160 9.33 4.17 4.06
CA ILE A 160 9.57 5.61 3.94
C ILE A 160 8.54 6.42 4.73
N PRO A 161 7.21 6.18 4.62
CA PRO A 161 6.24 6.90 5.45
C PRO A 161 6.49 6.76 6.95
N VAL A 162 6.90 5.58 7.41
CA VAL A 162 7.29 5.34 8.82
C VAL A 162 8.54 6.16 9.19
N LEU A 163 9.58 6.12 8.34
CA LEU A 163 10.82 6.85 8.55
C LEU A 163 10.66 8.36 8.51
N SER A 164 9.68 8.85 7.76
CA SER A 164 9.40 10.27 7.62
C SER A 164 9.15 10.92 8.98
N VAL A 165 8.52 10.22 9.92
CA VAL A 165 8.29 10.66 11.31
C VAL A 165 9.59 11.01 12.04
N TYR A 166 10.69 10.31 11.72
CA TYR A 166 12.01 10.52 12.31
C TYR A 166 12.84 11.60 11.61
N GLY A 167 12.31 12.24 10.56
CA GLY A 167 12.99 13.34 9.87
C GLY A 167 14.15 12.90 8.97
N ILE A 168 13.91 11.93 8.08
CA ILE A 168 14.94 11.46 7.14
C ILE A 168 15.32 12.49 6.06
N PRO A 169 16.55 12.42 5.51
CA PRO A 169 16.96 13.29 4.42
C PRO A 169 16.07 13.16 3.18
N LYS A 170 15.64 14.30 2.62
CA LYS A 170 14.78 14.35 1.41
C LYS A 170 15.35 13.57 0.22
N MET A 171 16.68 13.50 0.09
CA MET A 171 17.34 12.72 -0.97
C MET A 171 17.02 11.22 -0.88
N ARG A 172 16.91 10.66 0.32
CA ARG A 172 16.51 9.25 0.50
C ARG A 172 15.09 9.01 -0.01
N ILE A 173 14.19 9.96 0.26
CA ILE A 173 12.79 9.91 -0.22
C ILE A 173 12.76 9.94 -1.75
N PHE A 174 13.49 10.86 -2.40
CA PHE A 174 13.50 10.94 -3.86
C PHE A 174 14.08 9.69 -4.53
N ILE A 175 15.19 9.15 -4.02
CA ILE A 175 15.80 7.93 -4.56
C ILE A 175 14.84 6.75 -4.40
N SER A 176 14.27 6.58 -3.21
CA SER A 176 13.31 5.52 -2.95
C SER A 176 12.07 5.63 -3.84
N LEU A 177 11.59 6.86 -4.05
CA LEU A 177 10.45 7.13 -4.93
C LEU A 177 10.75 6.74 -6.38
N PHE A 178 11.94 7.10 -6.87
CA PHE A 178 12.38 6.73 -8.20
C PHE A 178 12.48 5.20 -8.35
N VAL A 179 13.12 4.53 -7.40
CA VAL A 179 13.29 3.07 -7.40
C VAL A 179 11.94 2.35 -7.32
N LEU A 180 11.02 2.84 -6.48
CA LEU A 180 9.66 2.31 -6.39
C LEU A 180 8.88 2.50 -7.69
N SER A 181 8.97 3.68 -8.30
CA SER A 181 8.30 4.00 -9.57
C SER A 181 8.80 3.11 -10.71
N VAL A 182 10.11 2.86 -10.78
CA VAL A 182 10.71 1.90 -11.71
C VAL A 182 10.22 0.47 -11.40
N GLY A 183 10.18 0.08 -10.13
CA GLY A 183 9.64 -1.21 -9.69
C GLY A 183 8.18 -1.43 -10.12
N VAL A 184 7.33 -0.40 -9.96
CA VAL A 184 5.93 -0.42 -10.42
C VAL A 184 5.86 -0.58 -11.94
N ALA A 185 6.63 0.20 -12.69
CA ALA A 185 6.65 0.11 -14.15
C ALA A 185 7.05 -1.28 -14.62
N LEU A 186 8.12 -1.85 -14.05
CA LEU A 186 8.57 -3.22 -14.34
C LEU A 186 7.52 -4.26 -13.97
N GLY A 187 6.91 -4.15 -12.80
CA GLY A 187 5.86 -5.05 -12.34
C GLY A 187 4.64 -5.05 -13.27
N LEU A 188 4.17 -3.87 -13.69
CA LEU A 188 3.06 -3.73 -14.62
C LEU A 188 3.39 -4.30 -16.00
N LEU A 189 4.59 -4.04 -16.53
CA LEU A 189 5.05 -4.60 -17.80
C LEU A 189 5.13 -6.13 -17.76
N LEU A 190 5.67 -6.70 -16.68
CA LEU A 190 5.72 -8.14 -16.46
C LEU A 190 4.31 -8.76 -16.36
N SER A 191 3.41 -8.10 -15.64
CA SER A 191 2.02 -8.54 -15.50
C SER A 191 1.30 -8.61 -16.86
N ILE A 192 1.42 -7.55 -17.67
CA ILE A 192 0.82 -7.48 -19.01
C ILE A 192 1.41 -8.54 -19.94
N THR A 193 2.74 -8.72 -19.93
CA THR A 193 3.41 -9.67 -20.83
C THR A 193 3.07 -11.12 -20.49
N LEU A 194 3.02 -11.49 -19.20
CA LEU A 194 2.61 -12.82 -18.76
C LEU A 194 1.14 -13.10 -19.07
N TYR A 195 0.25 -12.12 -18.86
CA TYR A 195 -1.17 -12.27 -19.18
C TYR A 195 -1.40 -12.53 -20.68
N LYS A 196 -0.71 -11.79 -21.55
CA LYS A 196 -0.74 -12.03 -23.00
C LYS A 196 -0.25 -13.42 -23.38
N LYS A 197 0.76 -13.95 -22.69
CA LYS A 197 1.28 -15.29 -22.95
C LYS A 197 0.28 -16.37 -22.53
N SER A 198 -0.42 -16.16 -21.41
CA SER A 198 -1.45 -17.09 -20.92
C SER A 198 -2.66 -17.24 -21.85
N LEU A 199 -2.97 -16.24 -22.68
CA LEU A 199 -4.09 -16.29 -23.63
C LEU A 199 -3.77 -17.02 -24.95
N ARG A 200 -2.50 -17.39 -25.18
CA ARG A 200 -2.04 -18.06 -26.41
C ARG A 200 -1.90 -19.58 -26.26
N CYS A 201 -2.20 -20.11 -25.07
CA CYS A 201 -2.14 -21.54 -24.74
C CYS A 201 -3.55 -22.04 -24.45
#